data_AF-A0A2A5VTB3-F1
#
_entry.id   AF-A0A2A5VTB3-F1
#
_cell.length_a   1.000
_cell.length_b   1.000
_cell.length_c   1.000
_cell.angle_alpha   90.00
_cell.angle_beta   90.00
_cell.angle_gamma   90.00
#
_symmetry.space_group_name_H-M   'P 1'
#
loop_
_entity.id
_entity.type
_entity.pdbx_description
1 polymer ?
#
loop_
_entity_poly.entity_id
_entity_poly.type
_entity_poly.pdbx_seq_one_letter_code
_entity_poly.pdbx_strand_id
1 'polypeptide(L)'
;MCPGTPAGAAVDALGCSDTDGDGVDDTLDVCPATLEGTSVDNTGCPIGGTDETGDSDGDSDNDQSGDTESSTDGGSNTMLYIMAAAGVVLLLVIVLGVSLVMRSTGGGDPTEQAWATAISPEQQAYEQQLIGMGYTAEQARAYASQYFQN
;
A
#
# COMPACT_ATOMS: atom_id res chain seq x y z
N MET A 1 28.90 28.82 12.76
CA MET A 1 27.69 28.29 12.10
C MET A 1 27.27 27.08 12.89
N CYS A 2 26.30 27.23 13.79
CA CYS A 2 25.75 26.13 14.58
C CYS A 2 24.57 25.51 13.82
N PRO A 3 24.66 24.23 13.41
CA PRO A 3 23.58 23.57 12.68
C PRO A 3 22.48 23.16 13.66
N GLY A 4 21.44 23.98 13.81
CA GLY A 4 20.28 23.65 14.65
C GLY A 4 19.48 24.86 15.13
N THR A 5 20.02 26.06 15.00
CA THR A 5 19.40 27.28 15.51
C THR A 5 18.22 27.73 14.63
N PRO A 6 17.00 27.92 15.18
CA PRO A 6 15.83 28.24 14.40
C PRO A 6 15.88 29.65 13.78
N ALA A 7 15.34 29.78 12.57
CA ALA A 7 15.37 31.02 11.81
C ALA A 7 14.55 32.12 12.52
N GLY A 8 15.23 33.17 12.99
CA GLY A 8 14.64 34.28 13.73
C GLY A 8 14.98 34.32 15.23
N ALA A 9 15.70 33.33 15.75
CA ALA A 9 16.27 33.38 17.09
C ALA A 9 17.36 34.46 17.18
N ALA A 10 17.51 35.06 18.36
CA ALA A 10 18.60 36.00 18.63
C ALA A 10 19.90 35.18 18.69
N VAL A 11 20.74 35.34 17.68
CA VAL A 11 21.99 34.59 17.52
C VAL A 11 23.21 35.51 17.55
N ASP A 12 24.35 34.94 17.93
CA ASP A 12 25.63 35.63 17.92
C ASP A 12 26.20 35.84 16.50
N ALA A 13 27.40 36.43 16.41
CA ALA A 13 28.06 36.70 15.13
C ALA A 13 28.42 35.44 14.33
N LEU A 14 28.42 34.26 14.96
CA LEU A 14 28.67 32.95 14.33
C LEU A 14 27.38 32.20 13.98
N GLY A 15 26.21 32.75 14.36
CA GLY A 15 24.89 32.22 14.08
C GLY A 15 24.41 31.15 15.06
N CYS A 16 24.91 31.19 16.29
CA CYS A 16 24.63 30.26 17.40
C CYS A 16 23.77 30.95 18.47
N SER A 17 22.87 30.20 19.13
CA SER A 17 21.97 30.73 20.19
C SER A 17 22.42 30.15 21.51
N ASP A 18 22.60 31.02 22.50
CA ASP A 18 23.00 30.68 23.86
C ASP A 18 22.09 31.50 24.77
N THR A 19 21.04 30.84 25.26
CA THR A 19 19.90 31.49 25.94
C THR A 19 20.26 31.91 27.36
N ASP A 20 21.15 31.18 28.03
CA ASP A 20 21.55 31.41 29.41
C ASP A 20 22.97 31.97 29.55
N GLY A 21 23.69 32.12 28.43
CA GLY A 21 24.92 32.89 28.27
C GLY A 21 26.12 32.28 28.98
N ASP A 22 26.11 30.97 29.20
CA ASP A 22 27.19 30.24 29.88
C ASP A 22 28.38 29.92 28.95
N GLY A 23 28.23 30.17 27.65
CA GLY A 23 29.23 29.95 26.61
C GLY A 23 29.06 28.63 25.85
N VAL A 24 28.00 27.87 26.10
CA VAL A 24 27.60 26.67 25.35
C VAL A 24 26.32 26.97 24.57
N ASP A 25 26.28 26.59 23.29
CA ASP A 25 25.10 26.83 22.45
C ASP A 25 23.93 25.93 22.91
N ASP A 26 22.71 26.47 22.91
CA ASP A 26 21.45 25.81 23.32
C ASP A 26 21.25 24.42 22.69
N THR A 27 21.82 24.16 21.50
CA THR A 27 21.69 22.88 20.81
C THR A 27 22.64 21.80 21.34
N LEU A 28 23.66 22.19 22.10
CA LEU A 28 24.62 21.32 22.76
C LEU A 28 24.54 21.42 24.29
N ASP A 29 23.88 22.44 24.80
CA ASP A 29 23.62 22.64 26.22
C ASP A 29 22.53 21.69 26.73
N VAL A 30 22.90 20.91 27.73
CA VAL A 30 22.04 19.93 28.42
C VAL A 30 21.39 20.57 29.64
N CYS A 31 21.90 21.70 30.11
CA CYS A 31 21.51 22.42 31.32
C CYS A 31 21.07 23.86 30.98
N PRO A 32 19.86 24.06 30.39
CA PRO A 32 19.38 25.33 29.81
C PRO A 32 19.03 26.45 30.81
N ALA A 33 19.52 26.35 32.03
CA ALA A 33 19.28 27.29 33.12
C ALA A 33 20.56 27.53 33.94
N THR A 34 21.71 27.45 33.29
CA THR A 34 23.01 27.72 33.91
C THR A 34 23.27 29.22 33.93
N LEU A 35 23.63 29.76 35.09
CA LEU A 35 23.82 31.20 35.24
C LEU A 35 25.06 31.69 34.47
N GLU A 36 24.91 32.79 33.72
CA GLU A 36 26.01 33.51 33.06
C GLU A 36 27.23 33.68 33.99
N GLY A 37 28.40 33.19 33.56
CA GLY A 37 29.66 33.27 34.30
C GLY A 37 29.94 32.11 35.26
N THR A 38 29.07 31.11 35.31
CA THR A 38 29.34 29.83 35.98
C THR A 38 30.38 29.04 35.19
N SER A 39 31.26 28.32 35.88
CA SER A 39 32.20 27.42 35.20
C SER A 39 31.46 26.15 34.79
N VAL A 40 31.29 25.96 33.48
CA VAL A 40 30.55 24.83 32.89
C VAL A 40 31.48 23.87 32.14
N ASP A 41 31.02 22.65 31.90
CA ASP A 41 31.69 21.68 31.02
C ASP A 41 31.23 21.81 29.56
N ASN A 42 31.69 20.91 28.69
CA ASN A 42 31.36 20.92 27.27
C ASN A 42 29.88 20.62 26.96
N THR A 43 29.06 20.38 27.97
CA THR A 43 27.61 20.16 27.86
C THR A 43 26.79 21.29 28.50
N GLY A 44 27.42 22.40 28.92
CA GLY A 44 26.75 23.54 29.55
C GLY A 44 26.38 23.32 31.01
N CYS A 45 26.82 22.20 31.60
CA CYS A 45 26.49 21.90 33.00
C CYS A 45 27.63 22.32 33.95
N PRO A 46 27.33 22.87 35.14
CA PRO A 46 28.33 23.40 36.07
C PRO A 46 29.28 22.33 36.64
N ILE A 47 30.60 22.56 36.55
CA ILE A 47 31.64 21.58 36.96
C ILE A 47 31.95 21.56 38.47
N GLY A 48 31.37 22.47 39.24
CA GLY A 48 31.52 22.56 40.69
C GLY A 48 30.15 22.51 41.34
N GLY A 49 29.76 21.35 41.85
CA GLY A 49 28.45 21.14 42.46
C GLY A 49 28.18 22.13 43.59
N THR A 50 27.19 23.00 43.36
CA THR A 50 26.29 23.48 44.41
C THR A 50 24.88 23.25 43.91
N ASP A 51 24.34 22.14 44.39
CA ASP A 51 22.96 21.93 44.79
C ASP A 51 22.14 23.20 45.09
N GLU A 52 21.73 23.94 44.08
CA GLU A 52 20.52 24.77 44.17
C GLU A 52 19.31 23.88 43.85
N THR A 53 19.03 22.97 44.77
CA THR A 53 17.82 22.17 44.81
C THR A 53 16.60 23.07 45.03
N GLY A 54 15.76 23.19 44.01
CA GLY A 54 14.33 23.43 44.19
C GLY A 54 13.58 22.10 44.18
N ASP A 55 13.65 21.35 45.29
CA ASP A 55 12.73 20.25 45.59
C ASP A 55 11.51 20.79 46.36
N SER A 56 10.38 20.07 46.28
CA SER A 56 9.00 20.33 46.79
C SER A 56 8.00 20.83 45.72
N ASP A 57 6.86 20.19 45.41
CA ASP A 57 6.05 19.20 46.13
C ASP A 57 5.22 18.35 45.15
N GLY A 58 4.82 17.15 45.61
CA GLY A 58 4.37 16.06 44.77
C GLY A 58 2.99 16.17 44.11
N ASP A 59 2.80 15.28 43.13
CA ASP A 59 1.55 14.55 43.01
C ASP A 59 1.83 13.12 42.55
N SER A 60 1.46 12.16 43.41
CA SER A 60 1.48 10.75 43.09
C SER A 60 0.16 10.41 42.42
N ASP A 61 0.00 10.81 41.15
CA ASP A 61 -1.09 10.29 40.33
C ASP A 61 -0.62 9.00 39.63
N ASN A 62 -1.26 7.93 40.07
CA ASN A 62 -1.13 6.56 39.62
C ASN A 62 -1.58 6.43 38.16
N ASP A 63 -0.67 6.62 37.21
CA ASP A 63 -0.90 6.27 35.80
C ASP A 63 -0.45 4.84 35.50
N GLN A 64 -1.43 3.96 35.52
CA GLN A 64 -1.34 2.63 34.96
C GLN A 64 -1.48 2.71 33.44
N SER A 65 -0.37 2.58 32.71
CA SER A 65 -0.31 2.18 31.30
C SER A 65 1.10 1.62 31.09
N GLY A 66 1.32 0.32 30.92
CA GLY A 66 0.61 -0.54 29.99
C GLY A 66 1.09 -0.21 28.57
N ASP A 67 2.20 -0.86 28.18
CA ASP A 67 2.53 -1.28 26.81
C ASP A 67 2.72 -0.15 25.77
N THR A 68 3.74 -0.06 24.93
CA THR A 68 4.35 -1.06 24.06
C THR A 68 5.48 -0.35 23.29
N GLU A 69 6.60 -1.04 23.12
CA GLU A 69 7.53 -0.98 21.99
C GLU A 69 7.07 -0.09 20.81
N SER A 70 7.62 1.12 20.69
CA SER A 70 7.54 1.90 19.46
C SER A 70 8.39 1.25 18.38
N SER A 71 7.76 0.41 17.55
CA SER A 71 8.20 0.17 16.18
C SER A 71 6.99 0.19 15.26
N THR A 72 6.87 1.29 14.51
CA THR A 72 5.94 1.49 13.38
C THR A 72 4.49 1.72 13.77
N ASP A 73 4.09 2.98 13.98
CA ASP A 73 2.71 3.36 13.72
C ASP A 73 2.61 4.74 13.06
N GLY A 74 2.30 4.68 11.78
CA GLY A 74 1.90 5.80 10.94
C GLY A 74 1.30 5.25 9.66
N GLY A 75 -0.05 5.29 9.55
CA GLY A 75 -0.70 5.27 8.24
C GLY A 75 -2.00 4.48 8.13
N SER A 76 -3.08 5.13 8.54
CA SER A 76 -4.37 5.17 7.83
C SER A 76 -4.36 4.59 6.41
N ASN A 77 -5.09 3.49 6.18
CA ASN A 77 -5.49 2.95 4.87
C ASN A 77 -4.38 2.65 3.83
N THR A 78 -3.13 3.06 4.03
CA THR A 78 -2.03 2.96 3.05
C THR A 78 -1.60 1.51 2.86
N MET A 79 -1.47 0.73 3.93
CA MET A 79 -1.25 -0.72 3.83
C MET A 79 -2.40 -1.44 3.09
N LEU A 80 -3.66 -1.03 3.35
CA LEU A 80 -4.83 -1.58 2.66
C LEU A 80 -4.86 -1.21 1.17
N TYR A 81 -4.52 0.04 0.82
CA TYR A 81 -4.42 0.49 -0.56
C TYR A 81 -3.27 -0.15 -1.32
N ILE A 82 -2.12 -0.40 -0.68
CA ILE A 82 -0.98 -1.07 -1.32
C ILE A 82 -1.33 -2.54 -1.61
N MET A 83 -1.95 -3.25 -0.65
CA MET A 83 -2.39 -4.63 -0.86
C MET A 83 -3.52 -4.72 -1.90
N ALA A 84 -4.48 -3.81 -1.86
CA ALA A 84 -5.56 -3.73 -2.85
C ALA A 84 -5.02 -3.37 -4.25
N ALA A 85 -4.11 -2.41 -4.35
CA ALA A 85 -3.48 -2.01 -5.61
C ALA A 85 -2.64 -3.15 -6.20
N ALA A 86 -1.84 -3.85 -5.38
CA ALA A 86 -1.11 -5.03 -5.81
C ALA A 86 -2.05 -6.15 -6.32
N GLY A 87 -3.17 -6.37 -5.63
CA GLY A 87 -4.19 -7.32 -6.05
C GLY A 87 -4.88 -6.95 -7.37
N VAL A 88 -5.24 -5.68 -7.56
CA VAL A 88 -5.84 -5.17 -8.80
C VAL A 88 -4.85 -5.24 -9.96
N VAL A 89 -3.60 -4.85 -9.76
CA VAL A 89 -2.56 -4.93 -10.80
C VAL A 89 -2.31 -6.38 -11.21
N LEU A 90 -2.24 -7.32 -10.25
CA LEU A 90 -2.07 -8.74 -10.52
C LEU A 90 -3.28 -9.31 -11.29
N LEU A 91 -4.51 -8.96 -10.91
CA LEU A 91 -5.70 -9.34 -11.67
C LEU A 91 -5.71 -8.76 -13.08
N LEU A 92 -5.33 -7.50 -13.26
CA LEU A 92 -5.27 -6.88 -14.59
C LEU A 92 -4.21 -7.55 -15.47
N VAL A 93 -3.05 -7.91 -14.93
CA VAL A 93 -2.01 -8.65 -15.67
C VAL A 93 -2.51 -10.03 -16.08
N ILE A 94 -3.22 -10.73 -15.19
CA ILE A 94 -3.82 -12.04 -15.50
C ILE A 94 -4.92 -11.89 -16.56
N VAL A 95 -5.83 -10.93 -16.41
CA VAL A 95 -6.93 -10.70 -17.37
C VAL A 95 -6.41 -10.27 -18.73
N LEU A 96 -5.42 -9.37 -18.79
CA LEU A 96 -4.79 -8.95 -20.04
C LEU A 96 -3.97 -10.09 -20.65
N GLY A 97 -3.27 -10.87 -19.84
CA GLY A 97 -2.54 -12.07 -20.26
C GLY A 97 -3.47 -13.13 -20.85
N VAL A 98 -4.56 -13.46 -20.16
CA VAL A 98 -5.59 -14.40 -20.64
C VAL A 98 -6.27 -13.85 -21.89
N SER A 99 -6.59 -12.56 -21.94
CA SER A 99 -7.19 -11.92 -23.13
C SER A 99 -6.23 -11.94 -24.33
N LEU A 100 -4.94 -11.76 -24.10
CA LEU A 100 -3.90 -11.82 -25.13
C LEU A 100 -3.66 -13.27 -25.59
N VAL A 101 -3.68 -14.23 -24.67
CA VAL A 101 -3.59 -15.67 -24.98
C VAL A 101 -4.82 -16.10 -25.78
N MET A 102 -6.04 -15.75 -25.35
CA MET A 102 -7.27 -16.05 -26.10
C MET A 102 -7.32 -15.37 -27.48
N ARG A 103 -6.72 -14.17 -27.61
CA ARG A 103 -6.51 -13.53 -28.92
C ARG A 103 -5.48 -14.26 -29.79
N SER A 104 -4.47 -14.88 -29.18
CA SER A 104 -3.46 -15.68 -29.90
C SER A 104 -3.96 -17.07 -30.32
N THR A 105 -4.94 -17.66 -29.60
CA THR A 105 -5.65 -18.88 -30.01
C THR A 105 -6.92 -18.61 -30.84
N GLY A 106 -7.27 -17.35 -31.08
CA GLY A 106 -8.51 -16.93 -31.75
C GLY A 106 -8.33 -16.39 -33.17
N GLY A 107 -7.24 -16.73 -33.85
CA GLY A 107 -7.01 -16.40 -35.26
C GLY A 107 -7.51 -17.52 -36.17
N GLY A 108 -8.83 -17.73 -36.20
CA GLY A 108 -9.49 -18.52 -37.23
C GLY A 108 -10.55 -17.65 -37.88
N ASP A 109 -10.33 -17.28 -39.13
CA ASP A 109 -11.28 -16.50 -39.94
C ASP A 109 -12.68 -17.14 -39.88
N PRO A 110 -13.77 -16.37 -39.70
CA PRO A 110 -15.15 -16.90 -39.68
C PRO A 110 -15.65 -17.40 -41.04
N THR A 111 -14.77 -17.59 -42.02
CA THR A 111 -15.12 -18.00 -43.40
C THR A 111 -14.64 -19.40 -43.80
N GLU A 112 -14.00 -20.17 -42.92
CA GLU A 112 -13.55 -21.53 -43.24
C GLU A 112 -14.32 -22.65 -42.51
N GLN A 113 -15.58 -22.40 -42.16
CA GLN A 113 -16.49 -23.45 -41.63
C GLN A 113 -17.21 -24.27 -42.72
N ALA A 114 -16.71 -24.33 -43.96
CA ALA A 114 -17.53 -24.82 -45.08
C ALA A 114 -17.34 -26.30 -45.49
N TRP A 115 -16.42 -27.09 -44.94
CA TRP A 115 -16.20 -28.46 -45.47
C TRP A 115 -15.88 -29.56 -44.45
N ALA A 116 -15.70 -29.25 -43.17
CA ALA A 116 -15.57 -30.29 -42.15
C ALA A 116 -16.97 -30.67 -41.63
N THR A 117 -17.57 -31.70 -42.21
CA THR A 117 -18.88 -32.30 -41.87
C THR A 117 -20.11 -31.40 -42.10
N ALA A 118 -20.28 -30.92 -43.33
CA ALA A 118 -21.53 -30.27 -43.75
C ALA A 118 -22.67 -31.32 -43.83
N ILE A 119 -23.28 -31.63 -42.69
CA ILE A 119 -24.70 -31.99 -42.64
C ILE A 119 -25.42 -30.90 -43.44
N SER A 120 -26.20 -31.26 -44.46
CA SER A 120 -26.86 -30.27 -45.31
C SER A 120 -27.68 -29.31 -44.45
N PRO A 121 -27.74 -28.00 -44.77
CA PRO A 121 -28.46 -27.03 -43.94
C PRO A 121 -29.93 -27.41 -43.72
N GLU A 122 -30.52 -28.15 -44.66
CA GLU A 122 -31.83 -28.79 -44.57
C GLU A 122 -31.91 -29.93 -43.53
N GLN A 123 -30.88 -30.78 -43.38
CA GLN A 123 -30.86 -31.80 -42.32
C GLN A 123 -30.90 -31.17 -40.94
N GLN A 124 -30.11 -30.12 -40.70
CA GLN A 124 -30.02 -29.46 -39.40
C GLN A 124 -31.34 -28.76 -39.02
N ALA A 125 -32.05 -28.19 -40.00
CA ALA A 125 -33.36 -27.58 -39.78
C ALA A 125 -34.41 -28.64 -39.39
N TYR A 126 -34.38 -29.80 -40.04
CA TYR A 126 -35.28 -30.91 -39.74
C TYR A 126 -35.00 -31.54 -38.37
N GLU A 127 -33.73 -31.66 -37.97
CA GLU A 127 -33.35 -32.09 -36.61
C GLU A 127 -33.91 -31.15 -35.53
N GLN A 128 -33.76 -29.84 -35.72
CA GLN A 128 -34.29 -28.86 -34.76
C GLN A 128 -35.82 -28.87 -34.68
N GLN A 129 -36.50 -29.11 -35.80
CA GLN A 129 -37.95 -29.28 -35.81
C GLN A 129 -38.39 -30.49 -34.98
N LEU A 130 -37.72 -31.63 -35.13
CA LEU A 130 -38.00 -32.83 -34.35
C LEU A 130 -37.76 -32.59 -32.85
N ILE A 131 -36.67 -31.91 -32.49
CA ILE A 131 -36.39 -31.57 -31.09
C ILE A 131 -37.51 -30.66 -30.52
N GLY A 132 -38.02 -29.71 -31.30
CA GLY A 132 -39.14 -28.85 -30.91
C GLY A 132 -40.47 -29.59 -30.73
N MET A 133 -40.65 -30.74 -31.38
CA MET A 133 -41.80 -31.64 -31.18
C MET A 133 -41.63 -32.61 -30.01
N GLY A 134 -40.52 -32.51 -29.26
CA GLY A 134 -40.26 -33.30 -28.05
C GLY A 134 -39.42 -34.56 -28.25
N TYR A 135 -38.81 -34.74 -29.43
CA TYR A 135 -37.86 -35.83 -29.67
C TYR A 135 -36.48 -35.51 -29.07
N THR A 136 -35.73 -36.52 -28.64
CA THR A 136 -34.36 -36.30 -28.15
C THR A 136 -33.42 -35.98 -29.32
N ALA A 137 -32.30 -35.31 -29.04
CA ALA A 137 -31.33 -34.94 -30.06
C ALA A 137 -30.80 -36.16 -30.83
N GLU A 138 -30.63 -37.30 -30.17
CA GLU A 138 -30.16 -38.55 -30.78
C GLU A 138 -31.22 -39.16 -31.71
N GLN A 139 -32.49 -39.16 -31.29
CA GLN A 139 -33.58 -39.63 -32.13
C GLN A 139 -33.75 -38.71 -33.34
N ALA A 140 -33.75 -37.40 -33.14
CA ALA A 140 -33.87 -36.42 -34.21
C ALA A 140 -32.79 -36.60 -35.29
N ARG A 141 -31.54 -36.82 -34.89
CA ARG A 141 -30.42 -37.11 -35.79
C ARG A 141 -30.58 -38.43 -36.55
N ALA A 142 -31.05 -39.49 -35.89
CA ALA A 142 -31.31 -40.78 -36.52
C ALA A 142 -32.48 -40.73 -37.54
N TYR A 143 -33.50 -39.92 -37.29
CA TYR A 143 -34.61 -39.70 -38.23
C TYR A 143 -34.19 -38.80 -39.40
N ALA A 144 -33.46 -37.72 -39.13
CA ALA A 144 -32.96 -36.82 -40.16
C ALA A 144 -32.00 -37.54 -41.11
N SER A 145 -30.99 -38.23 -40.58
CA SER A 145 -30.07 -39.01 -41.40
C SER A 145 -30.76 -40.06 -42.29
N GLN A 146 -31.85 -40.68 -41.85
CA GLN A 146 -32.63 -41.62 -42.68
C GLN A 146 -33.45 -40.93 -43.78
N TYR A 147 -34.04 -39.77 -43.49
CA TYR A 147 -34.84 -39.01 -44.46
C TYR A 147 -33.99 -38.49 -45.62
N PHE A 148 -32.75 -38.07 -45.34
CA PHE A 148 -31.83 -37.48 -46.32
C PHE A 148 -30.83 -38.48 -46.94
N GLN A 149 -30.94 -39.78 -46.61
CA GLN A 149 -30.17 -40.86 -47.25
C GLN A 149 -30.92 -41.55 -48.40
N ASN A 150 -32.17 -41.16 -48.69
CA ASN A 150 -33.03 -41.72 -49.73
C ASN A 150 -33.33 -40.70 -50.84
#